data_AF-A0AAN7NES4-F1
#
_entry.id   AF-A0AAN7NES4-F1
#
_cell.length_a   1.000
_cell.length_b   1.000
_cell.length_c   1.000
_cell.angle_alpha   90.00
_cell.angle_beta   90.00
_cell.angle_gamma   90.00
#
_symmetry.space_group_name_H-M   'P 1'
#
loop_
_entity.id
_entity.type
_entity.pdbx_description
1 polymer ?
#
loop_
_entity_poly.entity_id
_entity_poly.type
_entity_poly.pdbx_seq_one_letter_code
_entity_poly.pdbx_strand_id
1 'polypeptide(L)'
;MRGSLVTLQKLVHLFPSDTSFKNDLGVGYLLIGDNSNAKKVYEEVLSLAPNDGFAKVHYGFILKAENKIAESIPYLKEGLESGDPGTNDGRFYFHLGDALQRMGDKEAYKWYELGYQRGHFASVWQRSLYNVKGLKAQPWWTARETSYTELVKIKYSIMHPGTHVWPHTGPTNCRLRMHLGLVIPKEGCRIRCAQENRTWEEGKVLIFDDSFEHEVWQDAESYRLIFIVDVWHPELTAQQRRTLPAI
;
A
#
# COMPACT_ATOMS: atom_id res chain seq x y z
N MET A 1 -0.90 -16.26 -16.42
CA MET A 1 -1.51 -16.49 -15.09
C MET A 1 -2.55 -17.60 -15.07
N ARG A 2 -3.58 -17.59 -15.95
CA ARG A 2 -4.62 -18.65 -15.97
C ARG A 2 -4.09 -20.08 -16.15
N GLY A 3 -3.03 -20.29 -16.94
CA GLY A 3 -2.41 -21.62 -17.11
C GLY A 3 -1.77 -22.17 -15.83
N SER A 4 -1.23 -21.30 -14.95
CA SER A 4 -0.65 -21.72 -13.66
C SER A 4 -1.73 -22.25 -12.71
N LEU A 5 -2.90 -21.59 -12.70
CA LEU A 5 -4.02 -21.98 -11.84
C LEU A 5 -4.52 -23.40 -12.15
N VAL A 6 -4.61 -23.76 -13.43
CA VAL A 6 -5.01 -25.13 -13.84
C VAL A 6 -4.01 -26.17 -13.35
N THR A 7 -2.72 -25.86 -13.39
CA THR A 7 -1.67 -26.74 -12.86
C THR A 7 -1.78 -26.90 -11.34
N LEU A 8 -2.00 -25.80 -10.61
CA LEU A 8 -2.16 -25.82 -9.15
C LEU A 8 -3.41 -26.59 -8.73
N GLN A 9 -4.53 -26.44 -9.45
CA GLN A 9 -5.74 -27.23 -9.23
C GLN A 9 -5.49 -28.74 -9.41
N LYS A 10 -4.71 -29.12 -10.43
CA LYS A 10 -4.30 -30.52 -10.64
C LYS A 10 -3.40 -31.03 -9.52
N LEU A 11 -2.46 -30.22 -9.02
CA LEU A 11 -1.60 -30.59 -7.90
C LEU A 11 -2.40 -30.85 -6.63
N VAL A 12 -3.32 -29.96 -6.28
CA VAL A 12 -4.21 -30.17 -5.11
C VAL A 12 -5.09 -31.40 -5.29
N HIS A 13 -5.56 -31.70 -6.50
CA HIS A 13 -6.32 -32.92 -6.77
C HIS A 13 -5.49 -34.20 -6.59
N LEU A 14 -4.22 -34.20 -7.04
CA LEU A 14 -3.32 -35.34 -6.91
C LEU A 14 -2.79 -35.53 -5.48
N PHE A 15 -2.68 -34.45 -4.71
CA PHE A 15 -2.11 -34.43 -3.36
C PHE A 15 -3.06 -33.70 -2.37
N PRO A 16 -4.25 -34.24 -2.08
CA PRO A 16 -5.32 -33.52 -1.35
C PRO A 16 -5.00 -33.23 0.11
N SER A 17 -4.04 -33.94 0.71
CA SER A 17 -3.60 -33.75 2.09
C SER A 17 -2.43 -32.79 2.25
N ASP A 18 -1.81 -32.36 1.14
CA ASP A 18 -0.66 -31.45 1.18
C ASP A 18 -1.15 -30.00 1.23
N THR A 19 -0.95 -29.35 2.38
CA THR A 19 -1.38 -27.95 2.58
C THR A 19 -0.52 -26.96 1.79
N SER A 20 0.71 -27.33 1.40
CA SER A 20 1.58 -26.42 0.63
C SER A 20 1.03 -26.15 -0.77
N PHE A 21 0.54 -27.19 -1.48
CA PHE A 21 -0.10 -27.00 -2.77
C PHE A 21 -1.42 -26.24 -2.68
N LYS A 22 -2.16 -26.37 -1.57
CA LYS A 22 -3.35 -25.56 -1.30
C LYS A 22 -2.96 -24.09 -1.09
N ASN A 23 -1.92 -23.83 -0.31
CA ASN A 23 -1.37 -22.50 -0.12
C ASN A 23 -0.97 -21.84 -1.46
N ASP A 24 -0.27 -22.58 -2.32
CA ASP A 24 0.10 -22.10 -3.66
C ASP A 24 -1.13 -21.86 -4.56
N LEU A 25 -2.14 -22.73 -4.49
CA LEU A 25 -3.41 -22.54 -5.19
C LEU A 25 -4.12 -21.25 -4.74
N GLY A 26 -4.10 -20.96 -3.43
CA GLY A 26 -4.61 -19.70 -2.88
C GLY A 26 -3.92 -18.48 -3.47
N VAL A 27 -2.57 -18.51 -3.58
CA VAL A 27 -1.80 -17.45 -4.25
C VAL A 27 -2.18 -17.36 -5.72
N GLY A 28 -2.37 -18.49 -6.41
CA GLY A 28 -2.81 -18.54 -7.80
C GLY A 28 -4.13 -17.80 -8.03
N TYR A 29 -5.10 -17.96 -7.11
CA TYR A 29 -6.37 -17.22 -7.15
C TYR A 29 -6.18 -15.72 -6.88
N LEU A 30 -5.35 -15.34 -5.90
CA LEU A 30 -5.04 -13.93 -5.62
C LEU A 30 -4.43 -13.21 -6.82
N LEU A 31 -3.51 -13.86 -7.54
CA LEU A 31 -2.85 -13.28 -8.72
C LEU A 31 -3.80 -13.00 -9.90
N ILE A 32 -4.95 -13.68 -9.96
CA ILE A 32 -5.98 -13.41 -10.97
C ILE A 32 -7.12 -12.53 -10.43
N GLY A 33 -7.01 -12.04 -9.20
CA GLY A 33 -8.02 -11.20 -8.53
C GLY A 33 -9.22 -11.96 -7.97
N ASP A 34 -9.15 -13.28 -7.86
CA ASP A 34 -10.24 -14.12 -7.35
C ASP A 34 -10.13 -14.31 -5.83
N ASN A 35 -10.42 -13.24 -5.09
CA ASN A 35 -10.33 -13.24 -3.63
C ASN A 35 -11.31 -14.23 -2.99
N SER A 36 -12.46 -14.47 -3.62
CA SER A 36 -13.49 -15.36 -3.09
C SER A 36 -13.04 -16.83 -3.08
N ASN A 37 -12.42 -17.32 -4.15
CA ASN A 37 -11.87 -18.68 -4.15
C ASN A 37 -10.58 -18.79 -3.33
N ALA A 38 -9.71 -17.77 -3.35
CA ALA A 38 -8.54 -17.73 -2.48
C ALA A 38 -8.92 -17.87 -1.01
N LYS A 39 -9.98 -17.16 -0.57
CA LYS A 39 -10.49 -17.22 0.80
C LYS A 39 -10.90 -18.64 1.20
N LYS A 40 -11.70 -19.31 0.37
CA LYS A 40 -12.16 -20.68 0.63
C LYS A 40 -10.99 -21.66 0.76
N VAL A 41 -9.97 -21.50 -0.07
CA VAL A 41 -8.76 -22.33 0.00
C VAL A 41 -8.04 -22.15 1.34
N TYR A 42 -7.85 -20.91 1.79
CA TYR A 42 -7.20 -20.68 3.09
C TYR A 42 -8.09 -21.06 4.29
N GLU A 43 -9.42 -20.94 4.19
CA GLU A 43 -10.35 -21.48 5.19
C GLU A 43 -10.20 -23.01 5.29
N GLU A 44 -10.08 -23.72 4.17
CA GLU A 44 -9.81 -25.15 4.15
C GLU A 44 -8.45 -25.49 4.78
N VAL A 45 -7.38 -24.77 4.40
CA VAL A 45 -6.05 -24.98 4.99
C VAL A 45 -6.07 -24.76 6.50
N LEU A 46 -6.68 -23.67 6.98
CA LEU A 46 -6.75 -23.36 8.41
C LEU A 46 -7.66 -24.33 9.18
N SER A 47 -8.62 -24.99 8.52
CA SER A 47 -9.40 -26.07 9.14
C SER A 47 -8.58 -27.35 9.38
N LEU A 48 -7.58 -27.61 8.54
CA LEU A 48 -6.69 -28.78 8.61
C LEU A 48 -5.43 -28.51 9.43
N ALA A 49 -4.87 -27.30 9.30
CA ALA A 49 -3.66 -26.85 9.96
C ALA A 49 -3.89 -25.44 10.54
N PRO A 50 -4.54 -25.31 11.72
CA PRO A 50 -4.88 -24.01 12.32
C PRO A 50 -3.68 -23.10 12.64
N ASN A 51 -2.46 -23.66 12.68
CA ASN A 51 -1.23 -22.94 12.97
C ASN A 51 -0.41 -22.60 11.72
N ASP A 52 -0.89 -22.90 10.51
CA ASP A 52 -0.20 -22.58 9.26
C ASP A 52 -0.07 -21.05 9.09
N GLY A 53 1.13 -20.53 9.31
CA GLY A 53 1.39 -19.10 9.29
C GLY A 53 1.21 -18.47 7.92
N PHE A 54 1.52 -19.22 6.86
CA PHE A 54 1.34 -18.78 5.48
C PHE A 54 -0.13 -18.57 5.15
N ALA A 55 -1.00 -19.52 5.52
CA ALA A 55 -2.43 -19.40 5.35
C ALA A 55 -3.00 -18.25 6.19
N LYS A 56 -2.52 -18.06 7.42
CA LYS A 56 -2.96 -16.95 8.30
C LYS A 56 -2.68 -15.58 7.67
N VAL A 57 -1.45 -15.30 7.20
CA VAL A 57 -1.15 -13.98 6.61
C VAL A 57 -1.97 -13.70 5.36
N HIS A 58 -2.19 -14.70 4.50
CA HIS A 58 -2.99 -14.53 3.28
C HIS A 58 -4.49 -14.40 3.57
N TYR A 59 -5.02 -15.17 4.52
CA TYR A 59 -6.40 -15.04 4.95
C TYR A 59 -6.65 -13.66 5.60
N GLY A 60 -5.76 -13.22 6.49
CA GLY A 60 -5.80 -11.88 7.07
C GLY A 60 -5.72 -10.77 6.01
N PHE A 61 -4.86 -10.93 5.00
CA PHE A 61 -4.80 -10.01 3.85
C PHE A 61 -6.14 -9.92 3.10
N ILE A 62 -6.79 -11.06 2.82
CA ILE A 62 -8.09 -11.12 2.16
C ILE A 62 -9.18 -10.45 3.01
N LEU A 63 -9.25 -10.76 4.30
CA LEU A 63 -10.20 -10.14 5.22
C LEU A 63 -10.07 -8.61 5.21
N LYS A 64 -8.84 -8.11 5.24
CA LYS A 64 -8.59 -6.67 5.17
C LYS A 64 -9.03 -6.07 3.83
N ALA A 65 -8.81 -6.77 2.71
CA ALA A 65 -9.27 -6.35 1.39
C ALA A 65 -10.82 -6.31 1.29
N GLU A 66 -11.51 -7.17 2.04
CA GLU A 66 -12.97 -7.14 2.23
C GLU A 66 -13.44 -6.09 3.25
N ASN A 67 -12.57 -5.18 3.69
CA ASN A 67 -12.81 -4.16 4.71
C ASN A 67 -13.17 -4.72 6.11
N LYS A 68 -12.88 -6.00 6.37
CA LYS A 68 -13.01 -6.63 7.69
C LYS A 68 -11.77 -6.35 8.53
N ILE A 69 -11.56 -5.07 8.84
CA ILE A 69 -10.30 -4.56 9.41
C ILE A 69 -9.97 -5.24 10.75
N ALA A 70 -10.88 -5.22 11.72
CA ALA A 70 -10.65 -5.82 13.03
C ALA A 70 -10.41 -7.33 12.97
N GLU A 71 -11.17 -8.05 12.11
CA GLU A 71 -11.01 -9.49 11.91
C GLU A 71 -9.65 -9.85 11.29
N SER A 72 -9.07 -8.98 10.45
CA SER A 72 -7.80 -9.25 9.76
C SER A 72 -6.56 -9.23 10.67
N ILE A 73 -6.60 -8.42 11.74
CA ILE A 73 -5.45 -8.14 12.61
C ILE A 73 -4.89 -9.41 13.26
N PRO A 74 -5.67 -10.27 13.95
CA PRO A 74 -5.11 -11.45 14.60
C PRO A 74 -4.44 -12.40 13.60
N TYR A 75 -5.05 -12.63 12.44
CA TYR A 75 -4.47 -13.51 11.41
C TYR A 75 -3.17 -12.96 10.82
N LEU A 76 -3.12 -11.66 10.49
CA LEU A 76 -1.89 -11.03 10.00
C LEU A 76 -0.79 -11.07 11.05
N LYS A 77 -1.13 -10.77 12.31
CA LYS A 77 -0.20 -10.76 13.45
C LYS A 77 0.36 -12.16 13.72
N GLU A 78 -0.49 -13.14 13.98
CA GLU A 78 -0.07 -14.52 14.27
C GLU A 78 0.67 -15.14 13.09
N GLY A 79 0.24 -14.86 11.86
CA GLY A 79 0.93 -15.31 10.66
C GLY A 79 2.35 -14.74 10.55
N LEU A 80 2.54 -13.45 10.83
CA LEU A 80 3.88 -12.84 10.86
C LEU A 80 4.75 -13.35 12.02
N GLU A 81 4.15 -13.61 13.18
CA GLU A 81 4.83 -14.11 14.38
C GLU A 81 5.25 -15.57 14.26
N SER A 82 4.57 -16.36 13.42
CA SER A 82 4.91 -17.78 13.16
C SER A 82 6.35 -17.96 12.65
N GLY A 83 6.84 -17.02 11.84
CA GLY A 83 8.12 -17.15 11.14
C GLY A 83 8.13 -18.19 10.02
N ASP A 84 6.97 -18.73 9.63
CA ASP A 84 6.87 -19.73 8.57
C ASP A 84 7.37 -19.17 7.22
N PRO A 85 7.95 -20.00 6.33
CA PRO A 85 8.38 -19.57 5.01
C PRO A 85 7.26 -18.83 4.26
N GLY A 86 7.58 -17.68 3.68
CA GLY A 86 6.63 -16.86 2.93
C GLY A 86 5.79 -15.88 3.78
N THR A 87 5.89 -15.92 5.11
CA THR A 87 5.22 -14.94 5.98
C THR A 87 6.01 -13.62 6.12
N ASN A 88 7.33 -13.68 6.06
CA ASN A 88 8.20 -12.50 6.14
C ASN A 88 8.19 -11.68 4.83
N ASP A 89 7.07 -11.02 4.55
CA ASP A 89 6.83 -10.23 3.33
C ASP A 89 6.28 -8.85 3.68
N GLY A 90 6.85 -7.80 3.06
CA GLY A 90 6.49 -6.40 3.29
C GLY A 90 4.99 -6.09 3.16
N ARG A 91 4.24 -6.83 2.32
CA ARG A 91 2.79 -6.67 2.17
C ARG A 91 2.06 -6.90 3.48
N PHE A 92 2.44 -7.91 4.25
CA PHE A 92 1.75 -8.25 5.49
C PHE A 92 2.07 -7.27 6.61
N TYR A 93 3.33 -6.82 6.72
CA TYR A 93 3.70 -5.72 7.63
C TYR A 93 2.93 -4.45 7.30
N PHE A 94 2.84 -4.11 6.02
CA PHE A 94 2.13 -2.92 5.54
C PHE A 94 0.65 -2.98 5.92
N HIS A 95 0.01 -4.10 5.62
CA HIS A 95 -1.42 -4.27 5.84
C HIS A 95 -1.80 -4.43 7.32
N LEU A 96 -0.95 -5.07 8.13
CA LEU A 96 -1.15 -5.14 9.58
C LEU A 96 -1.07 -3.73 10.20
N GLY A 97 -0.04 -2.97 9.85
CA GLY A 97 0.11 -1.60 10.34
C GLY A 97 -1.06 -0.69 9.92
N ASP A 98 -1.51 -0.76 8.66
CA ASP A 98 -2.67 0.04 8.19
C ASP A 98 -3.97 -0.39 8.90
N ALA A 99 -4.16 -1.69 9.11
CA ALA A 99 -5.32 -2.18 9.87
C ALA A 99 -5.31 -1.66 11.31
N LEU A 100 -4.16 -1.72 11.99
CA LEU A 100 -3.99 -1.19 13.35
C LEU A 100 -4.22 0.33 13.40
N GLN A 101 -3.69 1.11 12.45
CA GLN A 101 -3.93 2.56 12.40
C GLN A 101 -5.41 2.91 12.27
N ARG A 102 -6.16 2.19 11.42
CA ARG A 102 -7.61 2.39 11.25
C ARG A 102 -8.41 2.05 12.51
N MET A 103 -7.88 1.16 13.35
CA MET A 103 -8.45 0.83 14.65
C MET A 103 -7.98 1.79 15.77
N GLY A 104 -7.16 2.79 15.46
CA GLY A 104 -6.58 3.71 16.44
C GLY A 104 -5.50 3.06 17.32
N ASP A 105 -4.97 1.90 16.92
CA ASP A 105 -3.97 1.17 17.69
C ASP A 105 -2.55 1.70 17.38
N LYS A 106 -1.88 2.18 18.43
CA LYS A 106 -0.52 2.72 18.37
C LYS A 106 0.54 1.66 18.11
N GLU A 107 0.21 0.38 18.28
CA GLU A 107 1.12 -0.74 17.94
C GLU A 107 1.46 -0.80 16.45
N ALA A 108 0.68 -0.14 15.57
CA ALA A 108 0.96 -0.06 14.14
C ALA A 108 2.43 0.31 13.83
N TYR A 109 2.96 1.31 14.53
CA TYR A 109 4.32 1.80 14.31
C TYR A 109 5.41 0.82 14.77
N LYS A 110 5.10 -0.09 15.71
CA LYS A 110 6.02 -1.19 16.06
C LYS A 110 6.17 -2.17 14.89
N TRP A 111 5.08 -2.45 14.19
CA TRP A 111 5.08 -3.32 13.00
C TRP A 111 5.76 -2.66 11.81
N TYR A 112 5.61 -1.34 11.64
CA TYR A 112 6.36 -0.59 10.63
C TYR A 112 7.86 -0.56 10.92
N GLU A 113 8.25 -0.35 12.18
CA GLU A 113 9.66 -0.41 12.61
C GLU A 113 10.24 -1.81 12.37
N LEU A 114 9.51 -2.87 12.74
CA LEU A 114 9.94 -4.24 12.47
C LEU A 114 10.07 -4.52 10.95
N GLY A 115 9.13 -4.04 10.14
CA GLY A 115 9.20 -4.15 8.68
C GLY A 115 10.42 -3.42 8.09
N TYR A 116 10.75 -2.24 8.62
CA TYR A 116 11.96 -1.50 8.27
C TYR A 116 13.24 -2.28 8.67
N GLN A 117 13.32 -2.77 9.90
CA GLN A 117 14.46 -3.55 10.39
C GLN A 117 14.70 -4.84 9.59
N ARG A 118 13.63 -5.43 9.04
CA ARG A 118 13.69 -6.59 8.14
C ARG A 118 13.95 -6.24 6.67
N GLY A 119 14.12 -4.96 6.35
CA GLY A 119 14.48 -4.47 5.02
C GLY A 119 13.30 -4.37 4.03
N HIS A 120 12.05 -4.45 4.51
CA HIS A 120 10.85 -4.33 3.67
C HIS A 120 10.50 -2.89 3.32
N PHE A 121 10.81 -1.95 4.21
CA PHE A 121 10.52 -0.53 4.03
C PHE A 121 11.81 0.28 3.99
N ALA A 122 11.81 1.43 3.30
CA ALA A 122 12.94 2.34 3.28
C ALA A 122 13.09 3.08 4.62
N SER A 123 11.97 3.36 5.28
CA SER A 123 11.89 3.83 6.67
C SER A 123 10.51 3.53 7.24
N VAL A 124 10.30 3.82 8.53
CA VAL A 124 8.97 3.77 9.16
C VAL A 124 7.95 4.66 8.43
N TRP A 125 8.40 5.77 7.84
CA TRP A 125 7.53 6.71 7.13
C TRP A 125 7.40 6.40 5.64
N GLN A 126 8.41 5.80 5.00
CA GLN A 126 8.43 5.52 3.57
C GLN A 126 8.29 4.02 3.30
N ARG A 127 7.05 3.60 3.01
CA ARG A 127 6.61 2.19 3.04
C ARG A 127 6.09 1.66 1.70
N SER A 128 6.41 2.33 0.60
CA SER A 128 6.18 1.79 -0.73
C SER A 128 6.91 0.46 -0.92
N LEU A 129 6.36 -0.45 -1.73
CA LEU A 129 6.91 -1.80 -1.92
C LEU A 129 7.57 -2.00 -3.30
N TYR A 130 7.28 -1.14 -4.27
CA TYR A 130 7.82 -1.24 -5.63
C TYR A 130 8.83 -0.12 -5.86
N ASN A 131 10.09 -0.33 -5.46
CA ASN A 131 11.08 0.74 -5.33
C ASN A 131 12.33 0.56 -6.19
N VAL A 132 12.96 1.70 -6.53
CA VAL A 132 14.35 1.77 -6.98
C VAL A 132 15.22 2.20 -5.81
N LYS A 133 16.32 1.47 -5.59
CA LYS A 133 17.27 1.75 -4.51
C LYS A 133 18.11 2.99 -4.82
N GLY A 134 18.47 3.73 -3.77
CA GLY A 134 19.42 4.85 -3.86
C GLY A 134 18.82 6.18 -4.34
N LEU A 135 17.50 6.25 -4.54
CA LEU A 135 16.82 7.53 -4.80
C LEU A 135 16.79 8.38 -3.53
N LYS A 136 17.04 9.69 -3.68
CA LYS A 136 16.85 10.69 -2.62
C LYS A 136 15.45 10.60 -2.04
N ALA A 137 15.35 10.58 -0.71
CA ALA A 137 14.08 10.46 0.00
C ALA A 137 13.86 11.68 0.89
N GLN A 138 12.76 12.40 0.66
CA GLN A 138 12.28 13.48 1.54
C GLN A 138 10.77 13.66 1.33
N PRO A 139 10.00 14.03 2.36
CA PRO A 139 8.54 14.10 2.26
C PRO A 139 8.08 15.24 1.35
N TRP A 140 8.72 16.42 1.44
CA TRP A 140 8.34 17.62 0.69
C TRP A 140 9.45 18.04 -0.26
N TRP A 141 9.05 18.48 -1.45
CA TRP A 141 9.95 18.86 -2.52
C TRP A 141 9.62 20.26 -3.05
N THR A 142 10.60 20.88 -3.67
CA THR A 142 10.43 22.15 -4.39
C THR A 142 10.39 21.94 -5.89
N ALA A 143 9.76 22.88 -6.60
CA ALA A 143 9.73 22.95 -8.06
C ALA A 143 11.12 22.69 -8.70
N ARG A 144 12.14 23.36 -8.18
CA ARG A 144 13.53 23.33 -8.70
C ARG A 144 14.16 21.94 -8.59
N GLU A 145 13.77 21.14 -7.60
CA GLU A 145 14.32 19.80 -7.39
C GLU A 145 13.71 18.76 -8.34
N THR A 146 12.55 19.02 -8.95
CA THR A 146 11.83 18.01 -9.76
C THR A 146 12.27 17.93 -11.21
N SER A 147 12.97 18.94 -11.74
CA SER A 147 13.34 19.10 -13.17
C SER A 147 12.18 19.16 -14.19
N TYR A 148 10.92 18.91 -13.80
CA TYR A 148 9.70 18.93 -14.64
C TYR A 148 9.75 18.08 -15.93
N THR A 149 10.67 17.13 -16.02
CA THR A 149 11.04 16.59 -17.33
C THR A 149 9.96 15.75 -17.99
N GLU A 150 9.19 14.93 -17.25
CA GLU A 150 8.24 13.98 -17.86
C GLU A 150 7.05 13.65 -16.93
N LEU A 151 5.83 13.77 -17.49
CA LEU A 151 4.56 13.49 -16.80
C LEU A 151 4.24 11.98 -16.83
N VAL A 152 3.80 11.42 -15.70
CA VAL A 152 3.43 10.01 -15.55
C VAL A 152 1.91 9.83 -15.56
N LYS A 153 1.19 10.62 -14.76
CA LYS A 153 -0.26 10.50 -14.60
C LYS A 153 -0.86 11.85 -14.22
N ILE A 154 -2.04 12.17 -14.74
CA ILE A 154 -2.74 13.43 -14.46
C ILE A 154 -4.20 13.16 -14.14
N LYS A 155 -4.76 13.87 -13.15
CA LYS A 155 -6.18 13.79 -12.80
C LYS A 155 -6.65 15.01 -12.00
N TYR A 156 -7.92 15.38 -12.17
CA TYR A 156 -8.61 16.24 -11.22
C TYR A 156 -9.00 15.42 -9.97
N SER A 157 -8.99 16.05 -8.81
CA SER A 157 -9.39 15.43 -7.54
C SER A 157 -10.24 16.41 -6.74
N ILE A 158 -11.52 16.09 -6.61
CA ILE A 158 -12.50 16.82 -5.79
C ILE A 158 -12.69 16.11 -4.46
N MET A 159 -12.79 16.86 -3.37
CA MET A 159 -13.06 16.35 -2.03
C MET A 159 -14.11 17.23 -1.34
N HIS A 160 -15.15 16.60 -0.80
CA HIS A 160 -16.28 17.29 -0.17
C HIS A 160 -16.08 17.41 1.36
N PRO A 161 -16.81 18.33 2.02
CA PRO A 161 -16.85 18.45 3.48
C PRO A 161 -17.03 17.11 4.21
N GLY A 162 -16.40 16.99 5.38
CA GLY A 162 -16.48 15.79 6.24
C GLY A 162 -15.67 14.60 5.74
N THR A 163 -14.75 14.80 4.79
CA THR A 163 -13.91 13.72 4.25
C THR A 163 -12.59 13.63 4.99
N HIS A 164 -12.27 12.42 5.46
CA HIS A 164 -10.96 12.06 5.99
C HIS A 164 -10.39 10.89 5.20
N VAL A 165 -9.20 11.07 4.63
CA VAL A 165 -8.44 10.00 4.00
C VAL A 165 -7.41 9.52 5.00
N TRP A 166 -7.56 8.27 5.43
CA TRP A 166 -6.67 7.59 6.37
C TRP A 166 -5.18 7.72 6.00
N PRO A 167 -4.27 7.65 6.98
CA PRO A 167 -2.83 7.53 6.72
C PRO A 167 -2.55 6.39 5.74
N HIS A 168 -1.90 6.69 4.64
CA HIS A 168 -1.58 5.70 3.61
C HIS A 168 -0.31 6.07 2.87
N THR A 169 0.15 5.15 2.02
CA THR A 169 1.37 5.30 1.25
C THR A 169 1.13 4.86 -0.19
N GLY A 170 1.73 5.59 -1.13
CA GLY A 170 1.78 5.21 -2.53
C GLY A 170 2.59 3.93 -2.75
N PRO A 171 2.38 3.22 -3.86
CA PRO A 171 2.99 1.91 -4.08
C PRO A 171 4.49 1.97 -4.39
N THR A 172 5.03 3.12 -4.80
CA THR A 172 6.38 3.27 -5.35
C THR A 172 7.06 4.57 -4.95
N ASN A 173 8.38 4.53 -4.72
CA ASN A 173 9.24 5.73 -4.58
C ASN A 173 9.70 6.32 -5.92
N CYS A 174 9.25 5.77 -7.05
CA CYS A 174 9.70 6.17 -8.37
C CYS A 174 9.00 7.42 -8.92
N ARG A 175 8.11 8.03 -8.15
CA ARG A 175 7.38 9.23 -8.57
C ARG A 175 7.32 10.28 -7.47
N LEU A 176 7.19 11.54 -7.88
CA LEU A 176 6.78 12.63 -7.03
C LEU A 176 5.38 13.08 -7.44
N ARG A 177 4.57 13.50 -6.47
CA ARG A 177 3.20 13.96 -6.68
C ARG A 177 3.11 15.47 -6.48
N MET A 178 2.65 16.15 -7.53
CA MET A 178 2.35 17.57 -7.51
C MET A 178 0.84 17.78 -7.35
N HIS A 179 0.45 18.68 -6.45
CA HIS A 179 -0.91 19.15 -6.26
C HIS A 179 -0.99 20.64 -6.58
N LEU A 180 -1.65 21.00 -7.67
CA LEU A 180 -2.03 22.38 -7.98
C LEU A 180 -3.40 22.69 -7.36
N GLY A 181 -3.48 23.71 -6.52
CA GLY A 181 -4.76 24.17 -5.96
C GLY A 181 -5.61 24.87 -7.03
N LEU A 182 -6.87 24.44 -7.18
CA LEU A 182 -7.80 25.03 -8.15
C LEU A 182 -8.96 25.77 -7.47
N VAL A 183 -9.62 25.10 -6.52
CA VAL A 183 -10.66 25.69 -5.65
C VAL A 183 -10.37 25.25 -4.24
N ILE A 184 -9.88 26.16 -3.40
CA ILE A 184 -9.43 25.84 -2.04
C ILE A 184 -10.21 26.68 -1.02
N PRO A 185 -11.06 26.07 -0.19
CA PRO A 185 -11.64 26.76 0.95
C PRO A 185 -10.57 27.41 1.83
N LYS A 186 -10.85 28.60 2.38
CA LYS A 186 -9.89 29.39 3.17
C LYS A 186 -9.34 28.63 4.38
N GLU A 187 -10.15 27.76 4.98
CA GLU A 187 -9.83 26.97 6.17
C GLU A 187 -10.41 25.55 6.02
N GLY A 188 -9.99 24.63 6.91
CA GLY A 188 -10.53 23.26 6.98
C GLY A 188 -9.89 22.23 6.05
N CYS A 189 -9.07 22.63 5.08
CA CYS A 189 -8.36 21.71 4.18
C CYS A 189 -6.87 21.59 4.53
N ARG A 190 -6.39 20.37 4.86
CA ARG A 190 -4.96 20.11 5.11
C ARG A 190 -4.51 18.75 4.61
N ILE A 191 -3.21 18.63 4.36
CA ILE A 191 -2.51 17.39 4.07
C ILE A 191 -1.30 17.26 5.00
N ARG A 192 -1.13 16.08 5.59
CA ARG A 192 0.10 15.69 6.30
C ARG A 192 0.92 14.78 5.39
N CYS A 193 2.23 15.00 5.33
CA CYS A 193 3.18 14.05 4.75
C CYS A 193 4.32 13.86 5.76
N ALA A 194 4.55 12.62 6.17
CA ALA A 194 5.35 12.28 7.35
C ALA A 194 4.91 13.09 8.59
N GLN A 195 5.77 13.98 9.10
CA GLN A 195 5.55 14.74 10.32
C GLN A 195 5.07 16.18 10.07
N GLU A 196 4.98 16.61 8.82
CA GLU A 196 4.67 18.00 8.46
C GLU A 196 3.27 18.12 7.85
N ASN A 197 2.49 19.07 8.36
CA ASN A 197 1.20 19.47 7.79
C ASN A 197 1.39 20.68 6.86
N ARG A 198 0.68 20.68 5.73
CA ARG A 198 0.58 21.81 4.80
C ARG A 198 -0.85 22.01 4.34
N THR A 199 -1.14 23.20 3.83
CA THR A 199 -2.39 23.57 3.19
C THR A 199 -2.15 23.87 1.71
N TRP A 200 -3.20 23.77 0.90
CA TRP A 200 -3.14 24.19 -0.50
C TRP A 200 -3.44 25.69 -0.60
N GLU A 201 -2.99 26.29 -1.70
CA GLU A 201 -3.35 27.63 -2.12
C GLU A 201 -3.74 27.58 -3.61
N GLU A 202 -4.76 28.34 -3.99
CA GLU A 202 -5.17 28.43 -5.40
C GLU A 202 -4.03 28.98 -6.27
N GLY A 203 -3.79 28.33 -7.41
CA GLY A 203 -2.71 28.68 -8.33
C GLY A 203 -1.29 28.33 -7.84
N LYS A 204 -1.14 27.69 -6.67
CA LYS A 204 0.14 27.23 -6.13
C LYS A 204 0.26 25.70 -6.18
N VAL A 205 1.50 25.23 -6.26
CA VAL A 205 1.84 23.81 -6.31
C VAL A 205 2.46 23.36 -5.00
N LEU A 206 1.91 22.31 -4.39
CA LEU A 206 2.61 21.48 -3.42
C LEU A 206 3.25 20.29 -4.13
N ILE A 207 4.46 19.91 -3.73
CA ILE A 207 5.13 18.72 -4.25
C ILE A 207 5.57 17.86 -3.08
N PHE A 208 5.18 16.60 -3.09
CA PHE A 208 5.54 15.63 -2.06
C PHE A 208 5.81 14.28 -2.67
N ASP A 209 6.59 13.48 -1.96
CA ASP A 209 6.78 12.07 -2.28
C ASP A 209 5.62 11.27 -1.65
N ASP A 210 4.70 10.77 -2.47
CA ASP A 210 3.54 10.02 -1.98
C ASP A 210 3.91 8.61 -1.47
N SER A 211 5.16 8.18 -1.64
CA SER A 211 5.71 6.98 -0.99
C SER A 211 6.01 7.16 0.50
N PHE A 212 5.93 8.39 1.01
CA PHE A 212 5.83 8.64 2.44
C PHE A 212 4.38 8.52 2.90
N GLU A 213 4.17 8.15 4.17
CA GLU A 213 2.87 8.20 4.80
C GLU A 213 2.28 9.60 4.69
N HIS A 214 1.08 9.69 4.14
CA HIS A 214 0.34 10.93 4.04
C HIS A 214 -1.14 10.73 4.38
N GLU A 215 -1.75 11.81 4.84
CA GLU A 215 -3.10 11.83 5.38
C GLU A 215 -3.78 13.15 5.00
N VAL A 216 -5.08 13.13 4.76
CA VAL A 216 -5.80 14.29 4.22
C VAL A 216 -7.11 14.50 4.95
N TRP A 217 -7.42 15.76 5.26
CA TRP A 217 -8.67 16.16 5.86
C TRP A 217 -9.33 17.28 5.07
N GLN A 218 -10.65 17.20 5.02
CA GLN A 218 -11.55 18.19 4.44
C GLN A 218 -12.65 18.45 5.47
N ASP A 219 -12.39 19.42 6.34
CA ASP A 219 -13.29 19.89 7.40
C ASP A 219 -13.91 21.25 7.05
N ALA A 220 -13.80 21.70 5.80
CA ALA A 220 -14.35 22.96 5.31
C ALA A 220 -15.85 22.84 5.00
N GLU A 221 -16.53 23.97 4.76
CA GLU A 221 -17.97 23.99 4.46
C GLU A 221 -18.30 23.83 2.95
N SER A 222 -17.29 23.93 2.08
CA SER A 222 -17.44 23.81 0.61
C SER A 222 -16.40 22.85 0.04
N TYR A 223 -16.58 22.39 -1.21
CA TYR A 223 -15.67 21.42 -1.82
C TYR A 223 -14.26 21.98 -2.04
N ARG A 224 -13.27 21.09 -2.05
CA ARG A 224 -11.88 21.38 -2.45
C ARG A 224 -11.59 20.69 -3.77
N LEU A 225 -11.08 21.44 -4.76
CA LEU A 225 -10.63 20.91 -6.05
C LEU A 225 -9.12 21.15 -6.23
N ILE A 226 -8.41 20.08 -6.56
CA ILE A 226 -6.99 20.13 -6.93
C ILE A 226 -6.75 19.41 -8.25
N PHE A 227 -5.67 19.77 -8.94
CA PHE A 227 -5.13 19.02 -10.07
C PHE A 227 -3.87 18.26 -9.63
N ILE A 228 -3.90 16.95 -9.81
CA ILE A 228 -2.83 16.04 -9.43
C ILE A 228 -2.01 15.71 -10.66
N VAL A 229 -0.69 15.90 -10.56
CA VAL A 229 0.28 15.57 -11.60
C VAL A 229 1.38 14.72 -10.97
N ASP A 230 1.46 13.46 -11.37
CA ASP A 230 2.57 12.57 -10.99
C ASP A 230 3.70 12.76 -12.01
N VAL A 231 4.93 12.93 -11.53
CA VAL A 231 6.16 13.01 -12.34
C VAL A 231 7.14 11.91 -11.92
N TRP A 232 8.04 11.51 -12.82
CA TRP A 232 9.13 10.60 -12.44
C TRP A 232 10.02 11.22 -11.36
N HIS A 233 10.53 10.39 -10.46
CA HIS A 233 11.56 10.82 -9.52
C HIS A 233 12.77 11.38 -10.30
N PRO A 234 13.29 12.57 -9.94
CA PRO A 234 14.26 13.29 -10.77
C PRO A 234 15.57 12.52 -11.01
N GLU A 235 15.96 11.67 -10.05
CA GLU A 235 17.17 10.85 -10.14
C GLU A 235 17.01 9.55 -10.94
N LEU A 236 15.80 9.24 -11.42
CA LEU A 236 15.63 8.12 -12.35
C LEU A 236 16.25 8.45 -13.70
N THR A 237 17.14 7.58 -14.15
CA THR A 237 17.75 7.66 -15.48
C THR A 237 16.70 7.46 -16.58
N ALA A 238 16.97 8.00 -17.76
CA ALA A 238 16.11 7.78 -18.93
C ALA A 238 15.91 6.29 -19.26
N GLN A 239 16.90 5.44 -18.96
CA GLN A 239 16.76 4.00 -19.14
C GLN A 239 15.77 3.40 -18.14
N GLN A 240 15.90 3.72 -16.85
CA GLN A 240 14.97 3.24 -15.82
C GLN A 240 13.53 3.64 -16.13
N ARG A 241 13.29 4.90 -16.53
CA ARG A 241 11.94 5.39 -16.89
C ARG A 241 11.29 4.59 -18.03
N ARG A 242 12.10 4.05 -18.95
CA ARG A 242 11.61 3.23 -20.08
C ARG A 242 11.41 1.75 -19.75
N THR A 243 12.15 1.21 -18.77
CA THR A 243 12.17 -0.23 -18.49
C THR A 243 11.41 -0.63 -17.24
N LEU A 244 11.09 0.30 -16.34
CA LEU A 244 10.32 0.00 -15.14
C LEU A 244 8.90 -0.46 -15.54
N PRO A 245 8.37 -1.53 -14.94
CA PRO A 245 7.00 -1.96 -15.17
C PRO A 245 6.02 -0.88 -14.69
N ALA A 246 4.90 -0.75 -15.38
CA ALA A 246 3.80 0.10 -14.93
C ALA A 246 3.20 -0.44 -13.61
N ILE A 247 2.70 0.48 -12.79
CA ILE A 247 2.07 0.24 -11.48
C ILE A 247 0.67 0.83 -11.48
#